data_AF-A0A8I1FPK0-F1
#
_entry.id   AF-A0A8I1FPK0-F1
#
_cell.length_a   1.000
_cell.length_b   1.000
_cell.length_c   1.000
_cell.angle_alpha   90.00
_cell.angle_beta   90.00
_cell.angle_gamma   90.00
#
_symmetry.space_group_name_H-M   'P 1'
#
loop_
_entity.id
_entity.type
_entity.pdbx_description
1 polymer ?
#
loop_
_entity_poly.entity_id
_entity_poly.type
_entity_poly.pdbx_seq_one_letter_code
_entity_poly.pdbx_strand_id
1 'polypeptide(L)'
;MSLGRWLALVVLVVIACFSTWKVGAWRYGKQLADLSAAHQTTLADIATAATKASEKFRRTEQQRQREIDQVRANDAIQKQQDDAIAAQQRTDNDSLRNETRKLLADKSALNARLTQRDKTIDDLVDLLAELRSEADGYAGDLAAALAASRRAGFACESSYDAVAKYL
;
A
#
# COMPACT_ATOMS: atom_id res chain seq x y z
N MET A 1 34.95 -96.45 9.35
CA MET A 1 34.63 -95.15 10.00
C MET A 1 33.54 -95.38 11.02
N SER A 2 33.77 -95.09 12.31
CA SER A 2 32.81 -95.44 13.38
C SER A 2 31.54 -94.60 13.29
N LEU A 3 30.39 -95.22 13.57
CA LEU A 3 29.05 -94.59 13.59
C LEU A 3 29.03 -93.28 14.41
N GLY A 4 29.81 -93.24 15.51
CA GLY A 4 29.94 -92.07 16.37
C GLY A 4 30.53 -90.83 15.69
N ARG A 5 31.41 -90.99 14.69
CA ARG A 5 31.96 -89.85 13.93
C ARG A 5 30.91 -89.21 13.02
N TRP A 6 30.00 -90.00 12.45
CA TRP A 6 28.92 -89.48 11.61
C TRP A 6 27.87 -88.73 12.42
N LEU A 7 27.49 -89.26 13.58
CA LEU A 7 26.57 -88.56 14.49
C LEU A 7 27.14 -87.23 14.98
N ALA A 8 28.43 -87.19 15.32
CA ALA A 8 29.10 -85.95 15.73
C ALA A 8 29.11 -84.88 14.61
N LEU A 9 29.34 -85.29 13.36
CA LEU A 9 29.31 -84.37 12.21
C LEU A 9 27.90 -83.83 11.95
N VAL A 10 26.87 -84.67 12.02
CA VAL A 10 25.48 -84.22 11.85
C VAL A 10 25.09 -83.21 12.92
N VAL A 11 25.44 -83.46 14.19
CA VAL A 11 25.20 -82.52 15.29
C VAL A 11 25.91 -81.19 15.04
N LEU A 12 27.16 -81.22 14.59
CA LEU A 12 27.91 -80.00 14.25
C LEU A 12 27.26 -79.19 13.14
N VAL A 13 26.79 -79.85 12.08
CA VAL A 13 26.10 -79.17 10.96
C VAL A 13 24.78 -78.54 11.42
N VAL A 14 24.01 -79.24 12.25
CA VAL A 14 22.75 -78.70 12.80
C VAL A 14 23.00 -77.46 13.65
N ILE A 15 24.02 -77.49 14.51
CA ILE A 15 24.41 -76.34 15.35
C ILE A 15 24.88 -75.17 14.47
N ALA A 16 25.68 -75.43 13.43
CA ALA A 16 26.16 -74.40 12.51
C ALA A 16 25.00 -73.75 11.72
N CYS A 17 24.03 -74.54 11.28
CA CYS A 17 22.88 -74.05 10.54
C CYS A 17 21.95 -73.18 11.43
N PHE A 18 21.70 -73.63 12.67
CA PHE A 18 20.86 -72.91 13.62
C PHE A 18 21.50 -71.60 14.09
N SER A 19 22.81 -71.61 14.35
CA SER A 19 23.56 -70.41 14.73
C SER A 19 23.60 -69.38 13.60
N THR A 20 23.82 -69.81 12.35
CA THR A 20 23.83 -68.92 11.18
C THR A 20 22.46 -68.27 10.94
N TRP A 21 21.36 -69.02 11.10
CA TRP A 21 20.01 -68.47 10.99
C TRP A 21 19.76 -67.41 12.07
N LYS A 22 20.06 -67.71 13.35
CA LYS A 22 19.82 -66.77 14.46
C LYS A 22 20.60 -65.46 14.29
N VAL A 23 21.85 -65.54 13.83
CA VAL A 23 22.68 -64.36 13.54
C VAL A 23 22.14 -63.57 12.35
N GLY A 24 21.68 -64.27 11.29
CA GLY A 24 21.03 -63.64 10.15
C GLY A 24 19.78 -62.86 10.55
N ALA A 25 18.87 -63.50 11.30
CA ALA A 25 17.63 -62.88 11.78
C ALA A 25 17.90 -61.64 12.66
N TRP A 26 18.90 -61.71 13.54
CA TRP A 26 19.28 -60.58 14.39
C TRP A 26 19.84 -59.41 13.58
N ARG A 27 20.71 -59.68 12.60
CA ARG A 27 21.32 -58.63 11.77
C ARG A 27 20.32 -57.96 10.83
N TYR A 28 19.41 -58.73 10.24
CA TYR A 28 18.32 -58.16 9.43
C TYR A 28 17.32 -57.36 10.25
N GLY A 29 16.98 -57.82 11.46
CA GLY A 29 16.13 -57.07 12.39
C GLY A 29 16.73 -55.71 12.74
N LYS A 30 18.05 -55.66 12.99
CA LYS A 30 18.77 -54.40 13.23
C LYS A 30 18.70 -53.46 12.01
N GLN A 31 18.97 -53.96 10.81
CA GLN A 31 18.91 -53.14 9.59
C GLN A 31 17.50 -52.62 9.30
N LEU A 32 16.46 -53.42 9.55
CA LEU A 32 15.07 -52.99 9.43
C LEU A 32 14.73 -51.89 10.45
N ALA A 33 15.21 -52.04 11.69
CA ALA A 33 15.01 -51.03 12.73
C ALA A 33 15.68 -49.70 12.34
N ASP A 34 16.95 -49.74 11.90
CA ASP A 34 17.69 -48.56 11.47
C ASP A 34 17.01 -47.88 10.26
N LEU A 35 16.56 -48.67 9.26
CA LEU A 35 15.86 -48.15 8.08
C LEU A 35 14.50 -47.54 8.45
N SER A 36 13.75 -48.18 9.35
CA SER A 36 12.46 -47.67 9.81
C SER A 36 12.61 -46.36 10.58
N ALA A 37 13.65 -46.22 11.41
CA ALA A 37 13.96 -45.00 12.13
C ALA A 37 14.37 -43.87 11.17
N ALA A 38 15.19 -44.19 10.15
CA ALA A 38 15.56 -43.24 9.10
C ALA A 38 14.34 -42.80 8.27
N HIS A 39 13.39 -43.69 7.98
CA HIS A 39 12.15 -43.32 7.30
C HIS A 39 11.25 -42.45 8.17
N GLN A 40 11.08 -42.75 9.46
CA GLN A 40 10.26 -41.95 10.37
C GLN A 40 10.80 -40.53 10.51
N THR A 41 12.12 -40.37 10.65
CA THR A 41 12.78 -39.05 10.72
C THR A 41 12.58 -38.28 9.41
N THR A 42 12.78 -38.92 8.26
CA THR A 42 12.55 -38.28 6.96
C THR A 42 11.09 -37.83 6.78
N LEU A 43 10.11 -38.66 7.17
CA LEU A 43 8.70 -38.30 7.09
C LEU A 43 8.35 -37.14 8.03
N ALA A 44 8.93 -37.12 9.24
CA ALA A 44 8.76 -36.01 10.18
C ALA A 44 9.38 -34.71 9.63
N ASP A 45 10.55 -34.78 9.02
CA ASP A 45 11.20 -33.62 8.40
C ASP A 45 10.39 -33.09 7.21
N ILE A 46 9.87 -33.97 6.35
CA ILE A 46 8.99 -33.57 5.24
C ILE A 46 7.71 -32.92 5.78
N ALA A 47 7.08 -33.52 6.80
CA ALA A 47 5.87 -32.97 7.39
C ALA A 47 6.11 -31.59 8.01
N THR A 48 7.22 -31.41 8.74
CA THR A 48 7.57 -30.11 9.33
C THR A 48 7.99 -29.07 8.28
N ALA A 49 8.64 -29.49 7.19
CA ALA A 49 8.95 -28.61 6.07
C ALA A 49 7.68 -28.14 5.35
N ALA A 50 6.73 -29.05 5.12
CA ALA A 50 5.44 -28.73 4.51
C ALA A 50 4.60 -27.78 5.37
N THR A 51 4.54 -28.00 6.69
CA THR A 51 3.82 -27.08 7.60
C THR A 51 4.48 -25.70 7.61
N LYS A 52 5.81 -25.62 7.76
CA LYS A 52 6.56 -24.35 7.70
C LYS A 52 6.37 -23.61 6.39
N ALA A 53 6.37 -24.33 5.26
CA ALA A 53 6.10 -23.72 3.96
C ALA A 53 4.69 -23.13 3.92
N SER A 54 3.67 -23.90 4.33
CA SER A 54 2.28 -23.44 4.36
C SER A 54 2.08 -22.22 5.28
N GLU A 55 2.70 -22.22 6.46
CA GLU A 55 2.66 -21.08 7.38
C GLU A 55 3.33 -19.85 6.79
N LYS A 56 4.48 -20.02 6.13
CA LYS A 56 5.17 -18.91 5.46
C LYS A 56 4.29 -18.28 4.39
N PHE A 57 3.66 -19.09 3.54
CA PHE A 57 2.72 -18.58 2.53
C PHE A 57 1.54 -17.86 3.17
N ARG A 58 0.93 -18.41 4.23
CA ARG A 58 -0.17 -17.75 4.96
C ARG A 58 0.25 -16.42 5.58
N ARG A 59 1.44 -16.33 6.16
CA ARG A 59 1.97 -15.07 6.74
C ARG A 59 2.22 -14.03 5.65
N THR A 60 2.82 -14.42 4.53
CA THR A 60 3.04 -13.51 3.39
C THR A 60 1.71 -13.02 2.84
N GLU A 61 0.72 -13.89 2.68
CA GLU A 61 -0.60 -13.50 2.19
C GLU A 61 -1.33 -12.56 3.18
N GLN A 62 -1.28 -12.86 4.48
CA GLN A 62 -1.83 -11.96 5.50
C GLN A 62 -1.14 -10.59 5.52
N GLN A 63 0.18 -10.56 5.30
CA GLN A 63 0.92 -9.32 5.21
C GLN A 63 0.50 -8.50 3.98
N ARG A 64 0.36 -9.14 2.82
CA ARG A 64 -0.14 -8.50 1.59
C ARG A 64 -1.55 -7.95 1.78
N GLN A 65 -2.44 -8.70 2.41
CA GLN A 65 -3.80 -8.23 2.71
C GLN A 65 -3.78 -7.01 3.64
N ARG A 66 -2.96 -7.02 4.69
CA ARG A 66 -2.81 -5.85 5.58
C ARG A 66 -2.27 -4.62 4.85
N GLU A 67 -1.29 -4.79 3.97
CA GLU A 67 -0.76 -3.70 3.14
C GLU A 67 -1.86 -3.12 2.22
N ILE A 68 -2.65 -3.98 1.57
CA ILE A 68 -3.78 -3.57 0.72
C ILE A 68 -4.85 -2.85 1.55
N ASP A 69 -5.19 -3.37 2.72
CA ASP A 69 -6.19 -2.77 3.60
C ASP A 69 -5.74 -1.40 4.12
N GLN A 70 -4.45 -1.24 4.44
CA GLN A 70 -3.87 0.05 4.83
C GLN A 70 -3.92 1.07 3.68
N VAL A 71 -3.54 0.67 2.47
CA VAL A 71 -3.63 1.55 1.29
C VAL A 71 -5.07 1.96 1.05
N ARG A 72 -6.01 1.01 1.08
CA ARG A 72 -7.44 1.30 0.91
C ARG A 72 -8.00 2.24 1.98
N ALA A 73 -7.59 2.07 3.23
CA ALA A 73 -8.00 2.96 4.32
C ALA A 73 -7.47 4.38 4.11
N ASN A 74 -6.20 4.51 3.72
CA ASN A 74 -5.58 5.81 3.42
C ASN A 74 -6.24 6.49 2.22
N ASP A 75 -6.52 5.75 1.14
CA ASP A 75 -7.21 6.26 -0.04
C ASP A 75 -8.63 6.73 0.30
N ALA A 76 -9.35 6.00 1.15
CA ALA A 76 -10.67 6.40 1.61
C ALA A 76 -10.64 7.70 2.42
N ILE A 77 -9.64 7.87 3.29
CA ILE A 77 -9.44 9.09 4.06
C ILE A 77 -9.10 10.26 3.13
N GLN A 78 -8.16 10.07 2.19
CA GLN A 78 -7.80 11.12 1.23
C GLN A 78 -9.01 11.53 0.39
N LYS A 79 -9.77 10.56 -0.14
CA LYS A 79 -10.98 10.86 -0.90
C LYS A 79 -12.00 11.66 -0.11
N GLN A 80 -12.20 11.33 1.17
CA GLN A 80 -13.12 12.08 2.02
C GLN A 80 -12.63 13.52 2.26
N GLN A 81 -11.32 13.73 2.40
CA GLN A 81 -10.73 15.06 2.53
C GLN A 81 -10.89 15.85 1.23
N ASP A 82 -10.59 15.25 0.08
CA ASP A 82 -10.73 15.89 -1.24
C ASP A 82 -12.20 16.27 -1.53
N ASP A 83 -13.15 15.39 -1.21
CA ASP A 83 -14.57 15.66 -1.35
C ASP A 83 -15.03 16.82 -0.43
N ALA A 84 -14.51 16.89 0.79
CA ALA A 84 -14.79 18.00 1.72
C ALA A 84 -14.22 19.33 1.22
N ILE A 85 -12.97 19.33 0.72
CA ILE A 85 -12.34 20.51 0.12
C ILE A 85 -13.12 20.96 -1.12
N ALA A 86 -13.53 20.03 -1.98
CA ALA A 86 -14.32 20.34 -3.16
C ALA A 86 -15.70 20.93 -2.81
N ALA A 87 -16.35 20.43 -1.75
CA ALA A 87 -17.62 20.98 -1.26
C ALA A 87 -17.45 22.41 -0.71
N GLN A 88 -16.37 22.67 0.01
CA GLN A 88 -16.03 24.00 0.51
C GLN A 88 -15.79 24.98 -0.65
N GLN A 89 -14.98 24.58 -1.64
CA GLN A 89 -14.71 25.40 -2.83
C GLN A 89 -15.98 25.75 -3.62
N ARG A 90 -16.95 24.83 -3.72
CA ARG A 90 -18.24 25.11 -4.35
C ARG A 90 -19.03 26.17 -3.59
N THR A 91 -19.06 26.07 -2.27
CA THR A 91 -19.74 27.03 -1.39
C THR A 91 -19.11 28.42 -1.51
N ASP A 92 -17.78 28.49 -1.49
CA ASP A 92 -17.04 29.74 -1.67
C ASP A 92 -17.30 30.36 -3.05
N ASN A 93 -17.32 29.54 -4.11
CA ASN A 93 -17.62 30.02 -5.46
C ASN A 93 -19.05 30.58 -5.58
N ASP A 94 -20.03 29.90 -4.98
CA ASP A 94 -21.42 30.36 -4.97
C ASP A 94 -21.58 31.67 -4.18
N SER A 95 -20.87 31.82 -3.05
CA SER A 95 -20.83 33.08 -2.29
C SER A 95 -20.25 34.21 -3.15
N LEU A 96 -19.09 33.98 -3.79
CA LEU A 96 -18.45 34.96 -4.67
C LEU A 96 -19.36 35.35 -5.85
N ARG A 97 -20.08 34.38 -6.44
CA ARG A 97 -21.07 34.66 -7.51
C ARG A 97 -22.24 35.51 -7.01
N ASN A 98 -22.69 35.29 -5.78
CA ASN A 98 -23.76 36.09 -5.17
C ASN A 98 -23.29 37.53 -4.92
N GLU A 99 -22.09 37.71 -4.36
CA GLU A 99 -21.48 39.03 -4.14
C GLU A 99 -21.27 39.78 -5.46
N THR A 100 -20.75 39.10 -6.48
CA THR A 100 -20.58 39.68 -7.82
C THR A 100 -21.92 40.12 -8.41
N ARG A 101 -22.98 39.32 -8.26
CA ARG A 101 -24.35 39.70 -8.69
C ARG A 101 -24.86 40.92 -7.94
N LYS A 102 -24.58 41.03 -6.64
CA LYS A 102 -24.96 42.19 -5.83
C LYS A 102 -24.22 43.45 -6.28
N LEU A 103 -22.90 43.37 -6.48
CA LEU A 103 -22.09 44.48 -6.98
C LEU A 103 -22.56 44.95 -8.36
N LEU A 104 -22.90 44.03 -9.27
CA LEU A 104 -23.46 44.37 -10.58
C LEU A 104 -24.83 45.05 -10.47
N ALA A 105 -25.69 44.60 -9.55
CA ALA A 105 -26.98 45.23 -9.29
C ALA A 105 -26.80 46.66 -8.72
N ASP A 106 -25.93 46.83 -7.73
CA ASP A 106 -25.63 48.14 -7.13
C ASP A 106 -25.04 49.10 -8.17
N LYS A 107 -24.13 48.63 -9.03
CA LYS A 107 -23.59 49.39 -10.15
C LYS A 107 -24.69 49.84 -11.12
N SER A 108 -25.62 48.96 -11.48
CA SER A 108 -26.71 49.32 -12.39
C SER A 108 -27.64 50.39 -11.80
N ALA A 109 -27.91 50.32 -10.48
CA ALA A 109 -28.65 51.35 -9.76
C ALA A 109 -27.88 52.68 -9.68
N LEU A 110 -26.56 52.63 -9.47
CA LEU A 110 -25.71 53.82 -9.46
C LEU A 110 -25.69 54.50 -10.83
N ASN A 111 -25.49 53.73 -11.90
CA ASN A 111 -25.52 54.22 -13.28
C ASN A 111 -26.86 54.87 -13.63
N ALA A 112 -27.99 54.27 -13.23
CA ALA A 112 -29.31 54.86 -13.43
C ALA A 112 -29.46 56.21 -12.69
N ARG A 113 -28.91 56.33 -11.47
CA ARG A 113 -28.91 57.59 -10.71
C ARG A 113 -28.00 58.65 -11.32
N LEU A 114 -26.85 58.26 -11.87
CA LEU A 114 -25.90 59.16 -12.55
C LEU A 114 -26.47 59.68 -13.87
N THR A 115 -27.10 58.80 -14.67
CA THR A 115 -27.82 59.22 -15.89
C THR A 115 -28.99 60.15 -15.60
N GLN A 116 -29.64 60.01 -14.43
CA GLN A 116 -30.68 60.92 -13.99
C GLN A 116 -30.13 62.25 -13.43
N ARG A 117 -28.83 62.33 -13.10
CA ARG A 117 -28.21 63.50 -12.43
C ARG A 117 -27.20 64.29 -13.26
N ASP A 118 -26.80 63.83 -14.44
CA ASP A 118 -26.01 64.57 -15.44
C ASP A 118 -24.87 65.42 -14.82
N LYS A 119 -24.14 64.85 -13.86
CA LYS A 119 -23.15 65.58 -13.04
C LYS A 119 -21.74 65.42 -13.62
N THR A 120 -21.17 66.58 -13.95
CA THR A 120 -19.77 66.97 -14.21
C THR A 120 -18.73 65.87 -14.44
N ILE A 121 -18.13 65.94 -15.64
CA ILE A 121 -17.09 65.04 -16.19
C ILE A 121 -15.94 64.73 -15.21
N ASP A 122 -15.53 65.67 -14.37
CA ASP A 122 -14.43 65.47 -13.40
C ASP A 122 -14.77 64.40 -12.33
N ASP A 123 -15.99 64.37 -11.78
CA ASP A 123 -16.43 63.34 -10.81
C ASP A 123 -16.40 61.93 -11.45
N LEU A 124 -16.64 61.86 -12.76
CA LEU A 124 -16.62 60.60 -13.50
C LEU A 124 -15.18 60.12 -13.75
N VAL A 125 -14.25 61.03 -14.02
CA VAL A 125 -12.83 60.74 -14.21
C VAL A 125 -12.19 60.24 -12.93
N ASP A 126 -12.49 60.87 -11.79
CA ASP A 126 -11.99 60.43 -10.48
C ASP A 126 -12.53 59.04 -10.12
N LEU A 127 -13.83 58.79 -10.35
CA LEU A 127 -14.43 57.46 -10.12
C LEU A 127 -13.81 56.37 -11.02
N LEU A 128 -13.54 56.69 -12.28
CA LEU A 128 -12.87 55.78 -13.22
C LEU A 128 -11.43 55.50 -12.80
N ALA A 129 -10.71 56.50 -12.29
CA ALA A 129 -9.35 56.34 -11.78
C ALA A 129 -9.32 55.45 -10.51
N GLU A 130 -10.24 55.65 -9.58
CA GLU A 130 -10.42 54.81 -8.38
C GLU A 130 -10.71 53.35 -8.78
N LEU A 131 -11.69 53.13 -9.68
CA LEU A 131 -12.04 51.79 -10.17
C LEU A 131 -10.88 51.10 -10.89
N ARG A 132 -10.09 51.85 -11.67
CA ARG A 132 -8.91 51.33 -12.36
C ARG A 132 -7.86 50.90 -11.35
N SER A 133 -7.59 51.73 -10.35
CA SER A 133 -6.63 51.45 -9.27
C SER A 133 -7.03 50.21 -8.47
N GLU A 134 -8.32 50.09 -8.11
CA GLU A 134 -8.82 48.94 -7.35
C GLU A 134 -8.81 47.65 -8.19
N ALA A 135 -9.17 47.72 -9.47
CA ALA A 135 -9.07 46.59 -10.39
C ALA A 135 -7.62 46.14 -10.61
N ASP A 136 -6.68 47.08 -10.75
CA ASP A 136 -5.25 46.77 -10.90
C ASP A 136 -4.67 46.18 -9.59
N GLY A 137 -5.14 46.62 -8.42
CA GLY A 137 -4.83 46.01 -7.12
C GLY A 137 -5.31 44.56 -7.03
N TYR A 138 -6.57 44.29 -7.39
CA TYR A 138 -7.13 42.93 -7.38
C TYR A 138 -6.39 41.99 -8.34
N ALA A 139 -5.98 42.49 -9.51
CA ALA A 139 -5.17 41.74 -10.46
C ALA A 139 -3.78 41.38 -9.88
N GLY A 140 -3.18 42.30 -9.11
CA GLY A 140 -1.93 42.06 -8.38
C GLY A 140 -2.06 40.95 -7.32
N ASP A 141 -3.12 40.97 -6.53
CA ASP A 141 -3.38 39.95 -5.50
C ASP A 141 -3.61 38.57 -6.12
N LEU A 142 -4.36 38.49 -7.22
CA LEU A 142 -4.56 37.25 -7.97
C LEU A 142 -3.24 36.71 -8.53
N ALA A 143 -2.39 37.59 -9.09
CA ALA A 143 -1.08 37.20 -9.59
C ALA A 143 -0.17 36.69 -8.47
N ALA A 144 -0.22 37.29 -7.28
CA ALA A 144 0.52 36.83 -6.11
C ALA A 144 0.05 35.45 -5.63
N ALA A 145 -1.26 35.21 -5.59
CA ALA A 145 -1.84 33.91 -5.26
C ALA A 145 -1.42 32.81 -6.26
N LEU A 146 -1.46 33.11 -7.57
CA LEU A 146 -1.01 32.18 -8.62
C LEU A 146 0.51 31.92 -8.55
N ALA A 147 1.32 32.93 -8.21
CA ALA A 147 2.75 32.74 -8.00
C ALA A 147 3.05 31.89 -6.75
N ALA A 148 2.24 32.00 -5.70
CA ALA A 148 2.35 31.16 -4.51
C ALA A 148 1.98 29.69 -4.82
N SER A 149 0.88 29.45 -5.54
CA SER A 149 0.49 28.10 -5.95
C SER A 149 1.53 27.46 -6.88
N ARG A 150 2.09 28.22 -7.83
CA ARG A 150 3.16 27.74 -8.72
C ARG A 150 4.44 27.36 -7.96
N ARG A 151 4.85 28.14 -6.96
CA ARG A 151 5.98 27.80 -6.07
C ARG A 151 5.73 26.52 -5.29
N ALA A 152 4.53 26.34 -4.74
CA ALA A 152 4.16 25.11 -4.05
C ALA A 152 4.19 23.90 -5.00
N GLY A 153 3.69 24.05 -6.24
CA GLY A 153 3.76 23.01 -7.26
C GLY A 153 5.19 22.58 -7.58
N PHE A 154 6.10 23.53 -7.81
CA PHE A 154 7.52 23.21 -8.04
C PHE A 154 8.19 22.52 -6.84
N ALA A 155 7.79 22.87 -5.61
CA ALA A 155 8.30 22.19 -4.41
C ALA A 155 7.84 20.72 -4.36
N CYS A 156 6.56 20.44 -4.68
CA CYS A 156 6.04 19.08 -4.77
C CYS A 156 6.73 18.25 -5.87
N GLU A 157 6.98 18.85 -7.04
CA GLU A 157 7.69 18.17 -8.12
C GLU A 157 9.14 17.86 -7.73
N SER A 158 9.81 18.80 -7.06
CA SER A 158 11.18 18.58 -6.56
C SER A 158 11.28 17.48 -5.50
N SER A 159 10.26 17.33 -4.64
CA SER A 159 10.24 16.27 -3.62
C SER A 159 9.95 14.91 -4.24
N TYR A 160 9.06 14.84 -5.24
CA TYR A 160 8.82 13.64 -6.03
C TYR A 160 10.10 13.19 -6.76
N ASP A 161 10.76 14.10 -7.49
CA ASP A 161 12.02 13.82 -8.20
C ASP A 161 13.12 13.32 -7.26
N ALA A 162 13.19 13.87 -6.04
CA ALA A 162 14.16 13.43 -5.03
C ALA A 162 13.93 11.97 -4.63
N VAL A 163 12.67 11.56 -4.43
CA VAL A 163 12.33 10.17 -4.08
C VAL A 163 12.51 9.24 -5.29
N ALA A 164 12.08 9.67 -6.48
CA ALA A 164 12.17 8.89 -7.71
C ALA A 164 13.62 8.55 -8.11
N LYS A 165 14.60 9.38 -7.75
CA LYS A 165 16.03 9.10 -8.00
C LYS A 165 16.62 7.97 -7.15
N TYR A 166 15.98 7.59 -6.05
CA TYR A 166 16.44 6.52 -5.14
C TYR A 166 15.65 5.21 -5.26
N LEU A 167 14.67 5.16 -6.18
CA LEU A 167 13.93 3.96 -6.58
C LEU A 167 14.57 3.34 -7.82
#